data_AF-A0A539E5T9-F1
#
_entry.id   AF-A0A539E5T9-F1
#
_cell.length_a   1.000
_cell.length_b   1.000
_cell.length_c   1.000
_cell.angle_alpha   90.00
_cell.angle_beta   90.00
_cell.angle_gamma   90.00
#
_symmetry.space_group_name_H-M   'P 1'
#
loop_
_entity.id
_entity.type
_entity.pdbx_description
1 polymer ?
#
loop_
_entity_poly.entity_id
_entity_poly.type
_entity_poly.pdbx_seq_one_letter_code
_entity_poly.pdbx_strand_id
1 'polypeptide(L)'
;MEQHATLAFCDADNKVTLWSSTQTPHYLHKAVSKVLTMPPSHVRIIATPNGGGFGGKSDPFNHEIVVAKLSMMTGRPVKVTLTREEVFYCHRGRHPVLMWIRTGVRKDGSIV
;
A
#
# COMPACT_ATOMS: atom_id res chain seq x y z
N MET A 1 -11.70 -6.66 -11.66
CA MET A 1 -10.33 -6.46 -11.13
C MET A 1 -10.44 -6.11 -9.64
N GLU A 2 -9.57 -6.71 -8.82
CA GLU A 2 -9.60 -6.70 -7.35
C GLU A 2 -9.46 -5.28 -6.75
N GLN A 3 -10.22 -4.97 -5.71
CA GLN A 3 -10.06 -3.77 -4.88
C GLN A 3 -8.99 -3.96 -3.79
N HIS A 4 -8.57 -2.88 -3.13
CA HIS A 4 -7.71 -2.98 -1.95
C HIS A 4 -8.45 -3.55 -0.76
N ALA A 5 -7.81 -4.50 -0.07
CA ALA A 5 -8.37 -5.16 1.09
C ALA A 5 -7.27 -5.52 2.09
N THR A 6 -7.58 -5.34 3.37
CA THR A 6 -6.68 -5.70 4.46
C THR A 6 -7.45 -6.26 5.64
N LEU A 7 -6.92 -7.31 6.23
CA LEU A 7 -7.33 -7.86 7.52
C LEU A 7 -6.16 -7.67 8.50
N ALA A 8 -6.46 -7.22 9.72
CA ALA A 8 -5.49 -7.19 10.80
C ALA A 8 -6.02 -7.93 12.02
N PHE A 9 -5.11 -8.55 12.77
CA PHE A 9 -5.37 -9.11 14.07
C PHE A 9 -4.22 -8.79 15.02
N CYS A 10 -4.54 -8.12 16.14
CA CYS A 10 -3.67 -7.93 17.28
C CYS A 10 -3.98 -9.00 18.32
N ASP A 11 -2.98 -9.79 18.70
CA ASP A 11 -3.11 -10.80 19.75
C ASP A 11 -2.95 -10.21 21.16
N ALA A 12 -3.08 -11.07 22.17
CA ALA A 12 -2.96 -10.70 23.58
C ALA A 12 -1.54 -10.24 23.98
N ASP A 13 -0.51 -10.57 23.20
CA ASP A 13 0.88 -10.15 23.41
C ASP A 13 1.18 -8.79 22.76
N ASN A 14 0.17 -8.09 22.23
CA ASN A 14 0.31 -6.89 21.42
C ASN A 14 1.19 -7.10 20.17
N LYS A 15 1.10 -8.28 19.53
CA LYS A 15 1.69 -8.52 18.21
C LYS A 15 0.60 -8.41 17.16
N VAL A 16 0.87 -7.70 16.08
CA VAL A 16 -0.08 -7.46 14.99
C VAL A 16 0.33 -8.25 13.76
N THR A 17 -0.59 -9.07 13.26
CA THR A 17 -0.49 -9.68 11.93
C THR A 17 -1.45 -8.99 10.97
N LEU A 18 -0.95 -8.56 9.80
CA LEU A 18 -1.75 -8.02 8.71
C LEU A 18 -1.69 -8.95 7.50
N TRP A 19 -2.84 -9.22 6.89
CA TRP A 19 -2.99 -9.82 5.57
C TRP A 19 -3.47 -8.73 4.62
N SER A 20 -2.64 -8.35 3.64
CA SER A 20 -2.96 -7.25 2.74
C SER A 20 -2.68 -7.61 1.28
N SER A 21 -3.51 -7.11 0.37
CA SER A 21 -3.23 -7.13 -1.07
C SER A 21 -2.21 -6.04 -1.44
N THR A 22 -0.97 -6.20 -0.94
CA THR A 22 0.15 -5.26 -1.14
C THR A 22 1.20 -5.83 -2.11
N GLN A 23 1.92 -4.96 -2.82
CA GLN A 23 3.10 -5.33 -3.62
C GLN A 23 4.41 -5.07 -2.85
N THR A 24 4.36 -4.40 -1.70
CA THR A 24 5.54 -3.97 -0.95
C THR A 24 5.41 -4.31 0.54
N PRO A 25 5.35 -5.61 0.90
CA PRO A 25 5.13 -6.04 2.28
C PRO A 25 6.20 -5.54 3.26
N HIS A 26 7.47 -5.42 2.82
CA HIS A 26 8.56 -4.90 3.65
C HIS A 26 8.44 -3.39 3.90
N TYR A 27 7.89 -2.61 2.96
CA TYR A 27 7.65 -1.19 3.18
C TYR A 27 6.45 -0.98 4.10
N LEU A 28 5.41 -1.79 3.93
CA LEU A 28 4.26 -1.78 4.83
C LEU A 28 4.68 -2.15 6.26
N HIS A 29 5.53 -3.16 6.42
CA HIS A 29 6.07 -3.57 7.73
C HIS A 29 6.76 -2.40 8.45
N LYS A 30 7.66 -1.70 7.74
CA LYS A 30 8.34 -0.51 8.26
C LYS A 30 7.36 0.62 8.59
N ALA A 31 6.37 0.87 7.72
CA ALA A 31 5.39 1.92 7.92
C ALA A 31 4.49 1.64 9.13
N VAL A 32 3.96 0.42 9.27
CA VAL A 32 3.12 0.02 10.40
C VAL A 32 3.91 0.11 11.71
N SER A 33 5.13 -0.44 11.76
CA SER A 33 5.99 -0.36 12.95
C SER A 33 6.26 1.10 13.34
N LYS A 34 6.59 1.96 12.37
CA LYS A 34 6.86 3.39 12.62
C LYS A 34 5.62 4.14 13.10
N VAL A 35 4.49 4.02 12.39
CA VAL A 35 3.28 4.82 12.65
C VAL A 35 2.58 4.37 13.93
N LEU A 36 2.55 3.07 14.22
CA LEU A 36 1.94 2.53 15.44
C LEU A 36 2.91 2.48 16.63
N THR A 37 4.14 2.98 16.47
CA THR A 37 5.19 2.98 17.49
C THR A 37 5.42 1.59 18.10
N MET A 38 5.45 0.57 17.24
CA MET A 38 5.62 -0.83 17.65
C MET A 38 7.03 -1.33 17.30
N PRO A 39 7.63 -2.19 18.14
CA PRO A 39 8.84 -2.92 17.75
C PRO A 39 8.62 -3.68 16.44
N PRO A 40 9.55 -3.63 15.47
CA PRO A 40 9.40 -4.36 14.20
C PRO A 40 9.17 -5.87 14.38
N SER A 41 9.71 -6.45 15.45
CA SER A 41 9.51 -7.86 15.84
C SER A 41 8.07 -8.20 16.24
N HIS A 42 7.24 -7.21 16.55
CA HIS A 42 5.83 -7.37 16.91
C HIS A 42 4.89 -7.16 15.73
N VAL A 43 5.42 -6.92 14.52
CA VAL A 43 4.63 -6.69 13.30
C VAL A 43 4.93 -7.79 12.30
N ARG A 44 3.89 -8.48 11.83
CA ARG A 44 3.98 -9.46 10.74
C ARG A 44 3.09 -9.03 9.58
N ILE A 45 3.67 -8.91 8.39
CA ILE A 45 2.93 -8.63 7.16
C ILE A 45 2.90 -9.88 6.29
N ILE A 46 1.71 -10.28 5.85
CA ILE A 46 1.48 -11.36 4.90
C ILE A 46 0.89 -10.75 3.64
N ALA A 47 1.67 -10.77 2.55
CA ALA A 47 1.16 -10.42 1.23
C ALA A 47 0.27 -11.55 0.73
N THR A 48 -1.01 -11.28 0.50
CA THR A 48 -1.97 -12.26 -0.03
C THR A 48 -1.84 -12.36 -1.55
N PRO A 49 -2.42 -13.40 -2.20
CA PRO A 49 -2.62 -13.39 -3.65
C PRO A 49 -3.24 -12.06 -4.09
N ASN A 50 -2.67 -11.46 -5.14
CA ASN A 50 -2.95 -10.10 -5.56
C ASN A 50 -3.58 -10.11 -6.96
N GLY A 51 -4.80 -9.60 -7.10
CA GLY A 51 -5.56 -9.51 -8.34
C GLY A 51 -5.17 -8.32 -9.23
N GLY A 52 -3.89 -7.93 -9.20
CA GLY A 52 -3.31 -6.83 -9.98
C GLY A 52 -3.04 -5.58 -9.14
N GLY A 53 -1.97 -4.86 -9.53
CA GLY A 53 -1.52 -3.65 -8.85
C GLY A 53 -1.09 -2.54 -9.81
N PHE A 54 -0.14 -2.81 -10.72
CA PHE A 54 0.33 -1.83 -11.72
C PHE A 54 0.84 -0.50 -11.10
N GLY A 55 1.46 -0.58 -9.91
CA GLY A 55 1.83 0.60 -9.10
C GLY A 55 0.79 0.95 -8.04
N GLY A 56 -0.47 0.55 -8.28
CA GLY A 56 -1.65 0.51 -7.41
C GLY A 56 -1.41 0.32 -5.92
N LYS A 57 -0.52 -0.62 -5.63
CA LYS A 57 -0.31 -1.28 -4.34
C LYS A 57 1.18 -1.30 -3.95
N SER A 58 1.97 -0.40 -4.55
CA SER A 58 3.43 -0.33 -4.35
C SER A 58 3.86 0.65 -3.25
N ASP A 59 2.90 1.18 -2.51
CA ASP A 59 3.10 2.02 -1.33
C ASP A 59 2.28 1.48 -0.15
N PRO A 60 2.69 1.71 1.11
CA PRO A 60 1.84 1.56 2.27
C PRO A 60 0.70 2.59 2.25
N PHE A 61 -0.53 2.13 2.40
CA PHE A 61 -1.71 2.99 2.42
C PHE A 61 -2.33 3.10 3.82
N ASN A 62 -3.09 4.17 4.02
CA ASN A 62 -3.78 4.50 5.27
C ASN A 62 -4.71 3.37 5.76
N HIS A 63 -5.47 2.73 4.87
CA HIS A 63 -6.42 1.68 5.26
C HIS A 63 -5.72 0.50 5.97
N GLU A 64 -4.50 0.14 5.56
CA GLU A 64 -3.72 -0.95 6.16
C GLU A 64 -3.33 -0.64 7.62
N ILE A 65 -2.94 0.62 7.88
CA ILE A 65 -2.55 1.09 9.21
C ILE A 65 -3.77 1.24 10.12
N VAL A 66 -4.89 1.74 9.57
CA VAL A 66 -6.14 1.93 10.31
C VAL A 66 -6.68 0.60 10.81
N VAL A 67 -6.71 -0.45 9.99
CA VAL A 67 -7.21 -1.77 10.45
C VAL A 67 -6.32 -2.37 11.54
N ALA A 68 -5.00 -2.19 11.46
CA ALA A 68 -4.08 -2.61 12.50
C ALA A 68 -4.38 -1.90 13.82
N LYS A 69 -4.53 -0.57 13.80
CA LYS A 69 -4.86 0.22 14.99
C LYS A 69 -6.22 -0.16 15.59
N LEU A 70 -7.24 -0.34 14.75
CA LEU A 70 -8.56 -0.76 15.20
C LEU A 70 -8.54 -2.16 15.82
N SER A 71 -7.73 -3.08 15.28
CA SER A 71 -7.58 -4.40 15.88
C SER A 71 -6.93 -4.33 17.27
N MET A 72 -5.90 -3.48 17.45
CA MET A 72 -5.30 -3.24 18.77
C MET A 72 -6.32 -2.65 19.77
N MET A 73 -7.17 -1.74 19.34
CA MET A 73 -8.17 -1.09 20.22
C MET A 73 -9.31 -2.02 20.61
N THR A 74 -9.68 -2.93 19.71
CA THR A 74 -10.85 -3.81 19.90
C THR A 74 -10.50 -5.18 20.43
N GLY A 75 -9.23 -5.60 20.34
CA GLY A 75 -8.80 -6.97 20.63
C GLY A 75 -9.43 -8.01 19.68
N ARG A 76 -9.93 -7.57 18.52
CA ARG A 76 -10.67 -8.41 17.56
C ARG A 76 -10.04 -8.32 16.17
N PRO A 77 -10.20 -9.35 15.33
CA PRO A 77 -9.85 -9.23 13.92
C PRO A 77 -10.67 -8.13 13.24
N VAL A 78 -10.02 -7.24 12.50
CA VAL A 78 -10.65 -6.13 11.77
C VAL A 78 -10.31 -6.23 10.30
N LYS A 79 -11.34 -6.30 9.45
CA LYS A 79 -11.21 -6.34 8.00
C LYS A 79 -11.79 -5.09 7.37
N VAL A 80 -11.08 -4.53 6.40
CA VAL A 80 -11.58 -3.49 5.50
C VAL A 80 -11.42 -3.95 4.06
N THR A 81 -12.45 -3.74 3.26
CA THR A 81 -12.44 -3.89 1.81
C THR A 81 -12.92 -2.57 1.23
N LEU A 82 -12.04 -1.86 0.55
CA LEU A 82 -12.42 -0.59 -0.05
C LEU A 82 -13.39 -0.83 -1.20
N THR A 83 -14.39 0.03 -1.30
CA THR A 83 -15.19 0.17 -2.52
C THR A 83 -14.30 0.64 -3.68
N ARG A 84 -14.76 0.49 -4.91
CA ARG A 84 -13.99 0.96 -6.07
C ARG A 84 -13.76 2.47 -6.01
N GLU A 85 -14.74 3.22 -5.53
CA GLU A 85 -14.65 4.67 -5.35
C GLU A 85 -13.57 5.03 -4.31
N GLU A 86 -13.57 4.39 -3.15
CA GLU A 86 -12.54 4.61 -2.11
C GLU A 86 -11.13 4.25 -2.59
N VAL A 87 -10.99 3.25 -3.48
CA VAL A 87 -9.70 2.96 -4.12
C VAL A 87 -9.21 4.17 -4.92
N PHE A 88 -10.06 4.88 -5.65
CA PHE A 88 -9.65 6.09 -6.38
C PHE A 88 -9.27 7.24 -5.45
N TYR A 89 -9.89 7.35 -4.27
CA TYR A 89 -9.52 8.34 -3.27
C TYR A 89 -8.20 8.01 -2.55
N CYS A 90 -7.93 6.73 -2.28
CA CYS A 90 -6.74 6.31 -1.54
C CYS A 90 -5.51 6.15 -2.43
N HIS A 91 -5.70 5.69 -3.67
CA HIS A 91 -4.61 5.34 -4.56
C HIS A 91 -3.90 6.57 -5.14
N ARG A 92 -2.59 6.43 -5.40
CA ARG A 92 -1.78 7.42 -6.09
C ARG A 92 -1.55 6.99 -7.54
N GLY A 93 -2.33 7.57 -8.45
CA GLY A 93 -2.17 7.32 -9.88
C GLY A 93 -0.89 7.90 -10.46
N ARG A 94 -0.73 7.74 -11.78
CA ARG A 94 0.34 8.42 -12.53
C ARG A 94 0.20 9.94 -12.35
N HIS A 95 1.31 10.60 -12.05
CA HIS A 95 1.34 12.05 -11.94
C HIS A 95 0.86 12.68 -13.25
N PRO A 96 -0.02 13.70 -13.20
CA PRO A 96 -0.32 14.50 -14.38
C PRO A 96 0.96 15.21 -14.80
N VAL A 97 1.24 15.22 -16.11
CA VAL A 97 2.45 15.82 -16.63
C VAL A 97 2.09 16.75 -17.77
N LEU A 98 2.53 18.01 -17.66
CA LEU A 98 2.59 18.95 -18.77
C LEU A 98 4.04 19.01 -19.24
N MET A 99 4.30 18.53 -20.46
CA MET A 99 5.63 18.52 -21.06
C MET A 99 5.59 19.24 -22.40
N TRP A 100 6.55 20.14 -22.61
CA TRP A 100 6.88 20.69 -23.92
C TRP A 100 8.27 20.21 -24.31
N ILE A 101 8.41 19.66 -25.51
CA ILE A 101 9.66 19.09 -26.02
C ILE A 101 9.92 19.69 -27.41
N ARG A 102 11.17 20.11 -27.62
CA ARG A 102 11.72 20.44 -28.94
C ARG A 102 13.07 19.75 -29.10
N THR A 103 13.20 18.97 -30.16
CA THR A 103 14.41 18.20 -30.49
C THR A 103 14.92 18.60 -31.87
N GLY A 104 16.24 18.68 -32.03
CA GLY A 104 16.90 18.83 -33.33
C GLY A 104 17.38 17.48 -33.85
N VAL A 105 17.27 17.27 -35.16
CA VAL A 105 17.77 16.07 -35.84
C VAL A 105 18.53 16.50 -37.10
N ARG A 106 19.72 15.92 -37.31
CA ARG A 106 20.52 16.13 -38.52
C ARG A 106 19.92 15.37 -39.71
N LYS A 107 20.38 15.68 -40.92
CA LYS A 107 19.96 14.98 -42.15
C LYS A 107 20.30 13.47 -42.14
N ASP A 108 21.34 13.08 -41.41
CA ASP A 108 21.74 11.68 -41.24
C ASP A 108 20.93 10.93 -40.16
N GLY A 109 19.95 11.59 -39.54
CA GLY A 109 19.09 11.02 -38.50
C GLY A 109 19.66 11.10 -37.08
N SER A 110 20.87 11.63 -36.89
CA SER A 110 21.44 11.81 -35.55
C SER A 110 20.78 12.95 -34.77
N ILE A 111 20.52 12.72 -33.48
CA ILE A 111 19.99 13.73 -32.55
C ILE A 111 21.12 14.72 -32.19
N VAL A 112 20.77 16.01 -32.07
CA VAL A 112 21.67 17.09 -31.61
C VAL A 112 21.14 17.79 -30.37
#